data_AF-A0A384I422-F1
#
_entry.id   AF-A0A384I422-F1
#
_cell.length_a   1.000
_cell.length_b   1.000
_cell.length_c   1.000
_cell.angle_alpha   90.00
_cell.angle_beta   90.00
_cell.angle_gamma   90.00
#
_symmetry.space_group_name_H-M   'P 1'
#
loop_
_entity.id
_entity.type
_entity.pdbx_description
1 polymer ?
#
loop_
_entity_poly.entity_id
_entity_poly.type
_entity_poly.pdbx_seq_one_letter_code
_entity_poly.pdbx_strand_id
1 'polypeptide(L)'
;MVGNWKTSGSSSPQVFGEDGRCSGFYYANGAPLDIGGPMTCAISSEPDADGRYTLVVTQSPNQATYKVAFDTADHATVYSSTGQKIYEIDRF
;
A
#
# COMPACT_ATOMS: atom_id res chain seq x y z
N MET A 1 4.71 4.12 -9.72
CA MET A 1 4.33 2.92 -8.93
C MET A 1 5.55 2.10 -8.50
N VAL A 2 6.19 1.29 -9.36
CA VAL A 2 7.29 0.38 -8.99
C VAL A 2 8.46 1.08 -8.28
N GLY A 3 8.85 0.62 -7.09
CA GLY A 3 9.98 1.18 -6.35
C GLY A 3 9.84 1.04 -4.83
N ASN A 4 10.74 1.70 -4.10
CA ASN A 4 10.72 1.79 -2.65
C ASN A 4 10.00 3.05 -2.19
N TRP A 5 9.13 2.90 -1.19
CA TRP A 5 8.25 3.93 -0.68
C TRP A 5 8.30 3.91 0.84
N LYS A 6 7.89 5.00 1.47
CA LYS A 6 7.72 5.04 2.93
C LYS A 6 6.66 6.05 3.31
N THR A 7 5.97 5.78 4.40
CA THR A 7 5.22 6.82 5.12
C THR A 7 6.22 7.79 5.76
N SER A 8 5.93 9.10 5.73
CA SER A 8 6.77 10.10 6.38
C SER A 8 7.01 9.76 7.86
N GLY A 9 8.28 9.80 8.29
CA GLY A 9 8.68 9.43 9.66
C GLY A 9 8.77 7.93 9.95
N SER A 10 8.39 7.05 9.02
CA SER A 10 8.58 5.60 9.16
C SER A 10 9.98 5.17 8.70
N SER A 11 10.62 4.26 9.44
CA SER A 11 11.86 3.59 9.02
C SER A 11 11.61 2.31 8.21
N SER A 12 10.35 1.87 8.12
CA SER A 12 9.98 0.63 7.44
C SER A 12 9.57 0.90 6.00
N PRO A 13 10.34 0.42 5.01
CA PRO A 13 10.02 0.63 3.60
C PRO A 13 8.85 -0.24 3.14
N GLN A 14 8.16 0.30 2.14
CA GLN A 14 7.10 -0.32 1.36
C GLN A 14 7.62 -0.52 -0.07
N VAL A 15 7.41 -1.69 -0.68
CA VAL A 15 7.96 -1.99 -2.01
C VAL A 15 6.85 -2.40 -2.95
N PHE A 16 6.73 -1.69 -4.08
CA PHE A 16 5.94 -2.15 -5.23
C PHE A 16 6.87 -2.77 -6.28
N GLY A 17 6.69 -4.05 -6.57
CA GLY A 17 7.41 -4.78 -7.62
C GLY A 17 6.80 -4.60 -9.01
N GLU A 18 7.56 -4.94 -10.04
CA GLU A 18 7.16 -4.84 -11.45
C GLU A 18 6.03 -5.81 -11.83
N ASP A 19 5.93 -6.94 -11.13
CA ASP A 19 4.94 -8.00 -11.36
C ASP A 19 3.63 -7.78 -10.58
N GLY A 20 3.45 -6.60 -9.98
CA GLY A 20 2.31 -6.28 -9.13
C GLY A 20 2.39 -6.89 -7.73
N ARG A 21 3.43 -7.66 -7.39
CA ARG A 21 3.67 -8.07 -6.00
C ARG A 21 4.25 -6.93 -5.20
N CYS A 22 3.97 -6.92 -3.90
CA CYS A 22 4.48 -5.90 -3.00
C CYS A 22 4.71 -6.42 -1.58
N SER A 23 5.38 -5.61 -0.75
CA SER A 23 5.67 -5.90 0.65
C SER A 23 5.69 -4.62 1.50
N GLY A 24 5.56 -4.77 2.83
CA GLY A 24 5.67 -3.65 3.79
C GLY A 24 4.42 -2.77 3.97
N PHE A 25 3.29 -3.11 3.34
CA PHE A 25 2.03 -2.36 3.35
C PHE A 25 1.06 -2.64 4.50
N TYR A 26 1.48 -3.37 5.53
CA TYR A 26 0.56 -3.63 6.64
C TYR A 26 0.53 -2.44 7.61
N TYR A 27 -0.47 -1.59 7.43
CA TYR A 27 -0.72 -0.44 8.28
C TYR A 27 -2.17 -0.47 8.76
N ALA A 28 -2.38 -0.34 10.06
CA ALA A 28 -3.68 -0.07 10.65
C ALA A 28 -3.65 1.36 11.20
N ASN A 29 -4.58 2.21 10.77
CA ASN A 29 -4.69 3.60 11.24
C ASN A 29 -3.39 4.43 11.14
N GLY A 30 -2.60 4.25 10.08
CA GLY A 30 -1.38 5.03 9.86
C GLY A 30 -0.15 4.56 10.65
N ALA A 31 -0.22 3.43 11.36
CA ALA A 31 0.93 2.80 11.99
C ALA A 31 1.18 1.38 11.43
N PRO A 32 2.45 0.93 11.32
CA PRO A 32 2.75 -0.46 11.01
C PRO A 32 2.10 -1.35 12.07
N LEU A 33 1.35 -2.35 11.64
CA LEU A 33 0.84 -3.39 12.52
C LEU A 33 1.58 -4.68 12.14
N ASP A 34 2.12 -5.41 13.10
CA ASP A 34 2.75 -6.70 12.83
C ASP A 34 2.04 -7.73 13.70
N ILE A 35 1.22 -8.56 13.05
CA ILE A 35 0.49 -9.66 13.72
C ILE A 35 1.31 -10.97 13.73
N GLY A 36 2.58 -10.92 13.29
CA GLY A 36 3.48 -12.07 13.25
C GLY A 36 3.28 -12.95 12.01
N GLY A 37 4.34 -13.16 11.23
CA GLY A 37 4.36 -14.07 10.08
C GLY A 37 4.55 -13.38 8.73
N PRO A 38 4.78 -14.16 7.66
CA PRO A 38 5.07 -13.61 6.34
C PRO A 38 3.88 -12.82 5.79
N MET A 39 4.17 -11.59 5.38
CA MET A 39 3.20 -10.68 4.76
C MET A 39 3.44 -10.64 3.25
N THR A 40 2.37 -10.73 2.47
CA THR A 40 2.40 -10.53 1.01
C THR A 40 1.37 -9.50 0.61
N CYS A 41 1.59 -8.81 -0.51
CA CYS A 41 0.52 -8.05 -1.13
C CYS A 41 0.58 -8.10 -2.65
N ALA A 42 -0.55 -7.75 -3.26
CA ALA A 42 -0.73 -7.62 -4.69
C ALA A 42 -1.46 -6.31 -5.00
N ILE A 43 -0.99 -5.58 -6.01
CA ILE A 43 -1.65 -4.38 -6.52
C ILE A 43 -2.22 -4.64 -7.92
N SER A 44 -3.37 -4.06 -8.24
CA SER A 44 -3.97 -4.16 -9.57
C SER A 44 -3.05 -3.55 -10.63
N SER A 45 -3.13 -4.05 -11.87
CA SER A 45 -2.38 -3.48 -13.00
C SER A 45 -2.98 -2.18 -13.52
N GLU A 46 -4.27 -1.96 -13.28
CA GLU A 46 -5.02 -0.81 -13.75
C GLU A 46 -5.75 -0.13 -12.58
N PRO A 47 -5.95 1.20 -12.64
CA PRO A 47 -6.77 1.93 -11.69
C PRO A 47 -8.27 1.68 -11.95
N ASP A 48 -9.09 1.91 -10.93
CA ASP A 48 -10.54 2.00 -11.06
C ASP A 48 -10.99 3.34 -11.67
N ALA A 49 -12.31 3.54 -11.76
CA ALA A 49 -12.91 4.75 -12.35
C ALA A 49 -12.54 6.05 -11.63
N ASP A 50 -12.08 5.97 -10.37
CA ASP A 50 -11.62 7.12 -9.58
C ASP A 50 -10.09 7.31 -9.68
N GLY A 51 -9.41 6.58 -10.56
CA GLY A 51 -7.97 6.63 -10.73
C GLY A 51 -7.18 5.89 -9.64
N ARG A 52 -7.83 4.97 -8.90
CA ARG A 52 -7.21 4.29 -7.74
C ARG A 52 -6.92 2.82 -8.01
N TYR A 53 -5.72 2.39 -7.68
CA TYR A 53 -5.31 1.00 -7.76
C TYR A 53 -5.82 0.22 -6.55
N THR A 54 -6.18 -1.05 -6.74
CA THR A 54 -6.60 -1.93 -5.64
C THR A 54 -5.38 -2.66 -5.09
N LEU A 55 -5.14 -2.50 -3.79
CA LEU A 55 -4.04 -3.14 -3.07
C LEU A 55 -4.61 -4.16 -2.08
N VAL A 56 -4.32 -5.44 -2.29
CA VAL A 56 -4.71 -6.52 -1.38
C VAL A 56 -3.50 -6.95 -0.56
N VAL A 57 -3.59 -6.79 0.75
CA VAL A 57 -2.55 -7.20 1.70
C VAL A 57 -3.03 -8.45 2.43
N THR A 58 -2.23 -9.51 2.38
CA THR A 58 -2.52 -10.78 3.05
C THR A 58 -1.43 -11.10 4.07
N GLN A 59 -1.85 -11.30 5.31
CA GLN A 59 -1.03 -11.83 6.39
C GLN A 59 -1.88 -12.85 7.14
N SER A 60 -1.79 -14.11 6.69
CA SER A 60 -2.71 -15.18 7.09
C SER A 60 -2.89 -15.29 8.61
N PRO A 61 -4.13 -15.42 9.11
CA PRO A 61 -5.38 -15.59 8.36
C PRO A 61 -6.03 -14.27 7.90
N ASN A 62 -5.40 -13.13 8.17
CA ASN A 62 -6.00 -11.82 7.93
C ASN A 62 -5.73 -11.33 6.50
N GLN A 63 -6.70 -10.60 5.96
CA GLN A 63 -6.60 -9.93 4.68
C GLN A 63 -7.23 -8.54 4.80
N ALA A 64 -6.59 -7.56 4.17
CA ALA A 64 -7.10 -6.19 4.06
C ALA A 64 -7.02 -5.72 2.60
N THR A 65 -8.01 -4.94 2.19
CA THR A 65 -8.05 -4.31 0.87
C THR A 65 -7.98 -2.80 1.04
N TYR A 66 -7.06 -2.20 0.32
CA TYR A 66 -6.83 -0.76 0.27
C TYR A 66 -6.97 -0.26 -1.17
N LYS A 67 -7.06 1.06 -1.29
CA LYS A 67 -6.97 1.77 -2.57
C LYS A 67 -5.74 2.68 -2.53
N VAL A 68 -5.04 2.81 -3.66
CA VAL A 68 -3.85 3.66 -3.76
C VAL A 68 -3.99 4.58 -4.96
N ALA A 69 -3.89 5.90 -4.75
CA ALA A 69 -3.79 6.88 -5.82
C ALA A 69 -2.33 7.33 -5.92
N PHE A 70 -1.73 7.24 -7.11
CA PHE A 70 -0.40 7.80 -7.36
C PHE A 70 -0.57 9.22 -7.89
N ASP A 71 -0.55 10.19 -6.99
CA ASP A 71 -0.79 11.60 -7.30
C ASP A 71 0.37 12.21 -8.11
N THR A 72 1.60 11.74 -7.89
CA THR A 72 2.78 12.06 -8.70
C THR A 72 3.67 10.83 -8.91
N ALA A 73 4.82 10.99 -9.58
CA ALA A 73 5.79 9.91 -9.74
C ALA A 73 6.31 9.37 -8.39
N ASP A 74 6.38 10.25 -7.38
CA ASP A 74 7.08 10.03 -6.11
C ASP A 74 6.17 10.26 -4.88
N HIS A 75 4.87 10.49 -5.07
CA HIS A 75 3.88 10.67 -4.00
C HIS A 75 2.63 9.84 -4.28
N ALA A 76 2.09 9.19 -3.25
CA ALA A 76 0.84 8.45 -3.34
C ALA A 76 0.02 8.51 -2.05
N THR A 77 -1.30 8.51 -2.19
CA THR A 77 -2.26 8.46 -1.10
C THR A 77 -2.86 7.06 -0.97
N VAL A 78 -2.88 6.51 0.25
CA VAL A 78 -3.51 5.23 0.59
C VAL A 78 -4.86 5.48 1.27
N TYR A 79 -5.88 4.79 0.77
CA TYR A 79 -7.26 4.85 1.25
C TYR A 79 -7.74 3.47 1.72
N SER A 80 -8.78 3.46 2.55
CA SER A 80 -9.55 2.26 2.86
C SER A 80 -10.27 1.75 1.61
N SER A 81 -10.77 0.51 1.67
CA SER A 81 -11.66 -0.04 0.65
C SER A 81 -12.94 0.79 0.42
N THR A 82 -13.37 1.55 1.43
CA THR A 82 -14.52 2.47 1.37
C THR A 82 -14.15 3.87 0.87
N GLY A 83 -12.87 4.13 0.55
CA GLY A 83 -12.41 5.40 -0.03
C GLY A 83 -12.02 6.47 0.98
N GLN A 84 -11.98 6.16 2.29
CA GLN A 84 -11.47 7.07 3.32
C GLN A 84 -9.95 7.13 3.25
N LYS A 85 -9.36 8.33 3.20
CA LYS A 85 -7.91 8.52 3.28
C LYS A 85 -7.37 7.98 4.61
N ILE A 86 -6.29 7.20 4.55
CA ILE A 86 -5.62 6.65 5.74
C ILE A 86 -4.28 7.35 5.95
N TYR A 87 -3.39 7.31 4.97
CA TYR A 87 -2.04 7.91 5.04
C TYR A 87 -1.48 8.19 3.64
N GLU A 88 -0.32 8.83 3.59
CA GLU A 88 0.44 9.12 2.36
C GLU A 88 1.80 8.43 2.41
N ILE A 89 2.35 8.14 1.24
CA ILE A 89 3.67 7.55 1.07
C ILE A 89 4.46 8.30 0.00
N ASP A 90 5.77 8.41 0.22
CA ASP A 90 6.70 9.04 -0.70
C ASP A 90 7.77 8.05 -1.15
N ARG A 91 8.21 8.17 -2.41
CA ARG A 91 9.32 7.38 -2.96
C ARG A 91 10.67 7.91 -2.48
N PHE A 92 11.66 7.02 -2.33
CA PHE A 92 13.04 7.37 -2.01
C PHE A 92 14.06 6.43 -2.67
#